data_AF-T1AYR0-F1
#
_entry.id   AF-T1AYR0-F1
#
_cell.length_a   1.000
_cell.length_b   1.000
_cell.length_c   1.000
_cell.angle_alpha   90.00
_cell.angle_beta   90.00
_cell.angle_gamma   90.00
#
_symmetry.space_group_name_H-M   'P 1'
#
loop_
_entity.id
_entity.type
_entity.pdbx_description
1 polymer ?
#
loop_
_entity_poly.entity_id
_entity_poly.type
_entity_poly.pdbx_seq_one_letter_code
_entity_poly.pdbx_strand_id
1 'polypeptide(L)'
;MLIDDPAAAVLGLAWAQLPPLPAHAPVLFLGARPSAWLASVAAPAWHFAQDFKPHADALQALGYTVTPVAEAERHARVLLLPPRQRQAARALLARALEHCAEDGQVLLAAANDEGARSLQSDLAALAGPLQALTKQHCRGVWTAPLRAEHSNRALRAEWCALDAPRDNDAGFCSRPGLFAWDRIDPGSQLLAAQLPATLSGAVADLGAGWGYLSSQLLQRCAGVTDLDLYEADARALQPARINLAR
;
A
#
# COMPACT_ATOMS: atom_id res chain seq x y z
N MET A 1 -16.07 -15.85 -3.93
CA MET A 1 -17.04 -14.76 -3.66
C MET A 1 -16.22 -13.52 -3.37
N LEU A 2 -16.24 -12.51 -4.24
CA LEU A 2 -15.54 -11.25 -3.98
C LEU A 2 -16.20 -10.61 -2.76
N ILE A 3 -15.44 -10.35 -1.71
CA ILE A 3 -15.92 -9.50 -0.61
C ILE A 3 -16.00 -8.10 -1.19
N ASP A 4 -17.21 -7.52 -1.24
CA ASP A 4 -17.41 -6.15 -1.72
C ASP A 4 -16.78 -5.18 -0.72
N ASP A 5 -15.55 -4.76 -0.99
CA ASP A 5 -14.91 -3.61 -0.35
C ASP A 5 -15.68 -2.34 -0.75
N PRO A 6 -16.37 -1.66 0.19
CA PRO A 6 -17.17 -0.48 -0.14
C PRO A 6 -16.35 0.67 -0.72
N ALA A 7 -15.08 0.83 -0.29
CA ALA A 7 -14.20 1.85 -0.85
C ALA A 7 -13.84 1.50 -2.30
N ALA A 8 -13.57 0.22 -2.60
CA ALA A 8 -13.35 -0.23 -3.97
C ALA A 8 -14.59 0.01 -4.85
N ALA A 9 -15.80 -0.26 -4.36
CA ALA A 9 -17.03 0.03 -5.10
C ALA A 9 -17.19 1.54 -5.37
N VAL A 10 -16.92 2.38 -4.39
CA VAL A 10 -16.95 3.85 -4.54
C VAL A 10 -15.87 4.37 -5.49
N LEU A 11 -14.70 3.74 -5.56
CA LEU A 11 -13.70 4.05 -6.58
C LEU A 11 -14.23 3.78 -7.99
N GLY A 12 -14.97 2.68 -8.19
CA GLY A 12 -15.66 2.39 -9.45
C GLY A 12 -16.72 3.44 -9.81
N LEU A 13 -17.45 3.96 -8.81
CA LEU A 13 -18.39 5.07 -9.04
C LEU A 13 -17.67 6.36 -9.43
N ALA A 14 -16.53 6.66 -8.82
CA ALA A 14 -15.70 7.82 -9.16
C ALA A 14 -15.12 7.70 -10.58
N TRP A 15 -14.65 6.50 -10.96
CA TRP A 15 -14.24 6.19 -12.32
C TRP A 15 -15.33 6.50 -13.35
N ALA A 16 -16.57 6.10 -13.06
CA ALA A 16 -17.72 6.32 -13.95
C ALA A 16 -18.12 7.80 -14.10
N GLN A 17 -17.63 8.71 -13.24
CA GLN A 17 -17.85 10.16 -13.41
C GLN A 17 -16.88 10.80 -14.42
N LEU A 18 -15.83 10.09 -14.82
CA LEU A 18 -14.82 10.61 -15.73
C LEU A 18 -15.12 10.26 -17.19
N PRO A 19 -14.67 11.08 -18.15
CA PRO A 19 -14.82 10.77 -19.56
C PRO A 19 -14.12 9.42 -19.89
N PRO A 20 -14.56 8.69 -20.92
CA PRO A 20 -13.87 7.47 -21.33
C PRO A 20 -12.43 7.80 -21.77
N LEU A 21 -11.51 6.88 -21.50
CA LEU A 21 -10.15 6.94 -22.05
C LEU A 21 -10.10 6.30 -23.45
N PRO A 22 -9.11 6.65 -24.28
CA PRO A 22 -8.76 5.85 -25.45
C PRO A 22 -8.51 4.39 -25.07
N ALA A 23 -8.85 3.44 -25.96
CA ALA A 23 -8.82 2.00 -25.67
C ALA A 23 -7.46 1.48 -25.18
N HIS A 24 -6.36 2.13 -25.56
CA HIS A 24 -4.98 1.75 -25.21
C HIS A 24 -4.32 2.69 -24.20
N ALA A 25 -5.08 3.60 -23.58
CA ALA A 25 -4.53 4.50 -22.59
C ALA A 25 -4.06 3.70 -21.35
N PRO A 26 -2.80 3.86 -20.90
CA PRO A 26 -2.29 3.14 -19.75
C PRO A 26 -2.98 3.61 -18.47
N VAL A 27 -3.43 2.66 -17.65
CA VAL A 27 -4.03 2.90 -16.33
C VAL A 27 -3.25 2.14 -15.28
N LEU A 28 -2.90 2.80 -14.19
CA LEU A 28 -2.26 2.17 -13.04
C LEU A 28 -3.25 2.08 -11.89
N PHE A 29 -3.32 0.94 -11.21
CA PHE A 29 -4.05 0.79 -9.96
C PHE A 29 -3.08 0.39 -8.83
N LEU A 30 -2.72 1.37 -7.99
CA LEU A 30 -1.86 1.20 -6.83
C LEU A 30 -2.65 0.71 -5.60
N GLY A 31 -2.13 -0.29 -4.89
CA GLY A 31 -2.84 -0.93 -3.79
C GLY A 31 -4.12 -1.62 -4.28
N ALA A 32 -4.11 -2.14 -5.51
CA ALA A 32 -5.28 -2.67 -6.18
C ALA A 32 -5.92 -3.80 -5.38
N ARG A 33 -7.24 -3.74 -5.21
CA ARG A 33 -8.03 -4.81 -4.58
C ARG A 33 -8.99 -5.39 -5.61
N PRO A 34 -9.23 -6.71 -5.60
CA PRO A 34 -10.19 -7.32 -6.51
C PRO A 34 -11.59 -6.76 -6.23
N SER A 35 -12.31 -6.36 -7.28
CA SER A 35 -13.63 -5.74 -7.16
C SER A 35 -14.50 -6.05 -8.37
N ALA A 36 -15.82 -6.10 -8.16
CA ALA A 36 -16.76 -6.49 -9.21
C ALA A 36 -16.77 -5.54 -10.41
N TRP A 37 -16.54 -4.24 -10.19
CA TRP A 37 -16.56 -3.23 -11.25
C TRP A 37 -15.36 -3.31 -12.20
N LEU A 38 -14.25 -3.95 -11.80
CA LEU A 38 -13.09 -4.12 -12.69
C LEU A 38 -13.45 -4.98 -13.90
N ALA A 39 -14.34 -5.97 -13.74
CA ALA A 39 -14.75 -6.86 -14.83
C ALA A 39 -15.41 -6.11 -16.00
N SER A 40 -16.00 -4.93 -15.77
CA SER A 40 -16.68 -4.16 -16.81
C SER A 40 -15.82 -3.08 -17.45
N VAL A 41 -14.65 -2.73 -16.89
CA VAL A 41 -13.85 -1.60 -17.37
C VAL A 41 -12.35 -1.86 -17.50
N ALA A 42 -11.82 -2.89 -16.84
CA ALA A 42 -10.40 -3.20 -16.93
C ALA A 42 -10.04 -3.63 -18.34
N ALA A 43 -9.02 -3.00 -18.91
CA ALA A 43 -8.51 -3.30 -20.24
C ALA A 43 -7.11 -3.97 -20.13
N PRO A 44 -6.64 -4.66 -21.18
CA PRO A 44 -5.31 -5.29 -21.17
C PRO A 44 -4.14 -4.34 -20.85
N ALA A 45 -4.29 -3.04 -21.12
CA ALA A 45 -3.30 -2.01 -20.83
C ALA A 45 -3.27 -1.52 -19.36
N TRP A 46 -4.06 -2.14 -18.47
CA TRP A 46 -4.07 -1.80 -17.05
C TRP A 46 -2.94 -2.51 -16.31
N HIS A 47 -2.21 -1.76 -15.50
CA HIS A 47 -1.18 -2.24 -14.59
C HIS A 47 -1.76 -2.24 -13.16
N PHE A 48 -1.74 -3.40 -12.50
CA PHE A 48 -2.12 -3.52 -11.09
C PHE A 48 -0.87 -3.70 -10.22
N ALA A 49 -0.73 -2.87 -9.17
CA ALA A 49 0.35 -3.00 -8.19
C ALA A 49 -0.25 -3.28 -6.81
N GLN A 50 0.20 -4.36 -6.15
CA GLN A 50 -0.30 -4.79 -4.86
C GLN A 50 0.77 -5.54 -4.07
N ASP A 51 1.13 -5.01 -2.90
CA ASP A 51 2.17 -5.57 -2.03
C ASP A 51 1.63 -6.67 -1.09
N PHE A 52 0.32 -6.67 -0.83
CA PHE A 52 -0.34 -7.66 0.03
C PHE A 52 -0.70 -8.91 -0.77
N LYS A 53 0.03 -10.01 -0.50
CA LYS A 53 -0.02 -11.26 -1.25
C LYS A 53 -1.44 -11.82 -1.47
N PRO A 54 -2.35 -11.86 -0.47
CA PRO A 54 -3.72 -12.33 -0.72
C PRO A 54 -4.50 -11.52 -1.75
N HIS A 55 -4.32 -10.18 -1.78
CA HIS A 55 -4.96 -9.35 -2.80
C HIS A 55 -4.30 -9.52 -4.17
N ALA A 56 -2.97 -9.65 -4.21
CA ALA A 56 -2.24 -9.92 -5.45
C ALA A 56 -2.69 -11.25 -6.08
N ASP A 57 -2.78 -12.31 -5.28
CA ASP A 57 -3.23 -13.64 -5.71
C ASP A 57 -4.67 -13.61 -6.23
N ALA A 58 -5.55 -12.89 -5.53
CA ALA A 58 -6.94 -12.74 -5.96
C ALA A 58 -7.07 -12.00 -7.30
N LEU A 59 -6.24 -10.97 -7.54
CA LEU A 59 -6.18 -10.26 -8.82
C LEU A 59 -5.60 -11.14 -9.93
N GLN A 60 -4.55 -11.91 -9.65
CA GLN A 60 -3.96 -12.86 -10.60
C GLN A 60 -4.95 -13.98 -10.97
N ALA A 61 -5.73 -14.47 -10.00
CA ALA A 61 -6.79 -15.44 -10.24
C ALA A 61 -7.91 -14.88 -11.15
N LEU A 62 -8.08 -13.56 -11.22
CA LEU A 62 -8.96 -12.87 -12.17
C LEU A 62 -8.31 -12.63 -13.54
N GLY A 63 -7.07 -13.08 -13.74
CA GLY A 63 -6.33 -12.95 -15.00
C GLY A 63 -5.60 -11.60 -15.19
N TYR A 64 -5.50 -10.79 -14.14
CA TYR A 64 -4.80 -9.50 -14.22
C TYR A 64 -3.28 -9.65 -14.04
N THR A 65 -2.53 -8.81 -14.74
CA THR A 65 -1.08 -8.69 -14.52
C THR A 65 -0.84 -7.85 -13.26
N VAL A 66 -0.26 -8.47 -12.23
CA VAL A 66 0.04 -7.84 -10.95
C VAL A 66 1.55 -7.83 -10.74
N THR A 67 2.14 -6.64 -10.83
CA THR A 67 3.60 -6.45 -10.77
C THR A 67 3.94 -5.14 -10.06
N PRO A 68 5.18 -4.99 -9.53
CA PRO A 68 5.68 -3.68 -9.16
C PRO A 68 5.71 -2.76 -10.37
N VAL A 69 5.37 -1.49 -10.17
CA VAL A 69 5.44 -0.46 -11.21
C VAL A 69 6.86 0.10 -11.35
N ALA A 70 7.39 0.20 -12.57
CA ALA A 70 8.69 0.82 -12.78
C ALA A 70 8.60 2.35 -12.64
N GLU A 71 9.62 2.96 -12.05
CA GLU A 71 9.64 4.40 -11.70
C GLU A 71 9.42 5.34 -12.91
N ALA A 72 9.85 4.93 -14.10
CA ALA A 72 9.73 5.71 -15.33
C ALA A 72 8.33 5.65 -15.97
N GLU A 73 7.46 4.73 -15.56
CA GLU A 73 6.15 4.56 -16.18
C GLU A 73 5.21 5.72 -15.85
N ARG A 74 4.44 6.17 -16.86
CA ARG A 74 3.44 7.23 -16.75
C ARG A 74 2.10 6.77 -17.31
N HIS A 75 1.02 7.14 -16.63
CA HIS A 75 -0.31 6.62 -16.88
C HIS A 75 -1.32 7.76 -17.06
N ALA A 76 -2.26 7.58 -17.99
CA ALA A 76 -3.33 8.54 -18.22
C ALA A 76 -4.27 8.63 -17.01
N ARG A 77 -4.41 7.54 -16.26
CA ARG A 77 -5.07 7.53 -14.95
C ARG A 77 -4.33 6.68 -13.94
N VAL A 78 -4.28 7.17 -12.71
CA VAL A 78 -3.78 6.41 -11.56
C VAL A 78 -4.87 6.30 -10.52
N LEU A 79 -5.22 5.07 -10.18
CA LEU A 79 -6.22 4.70 -9.19
C LEU A 79 -5.50 4.24 -7.93
N LEU A 80 -6.09 4.51 -6.76
CA LEU A 80 -5.53 4.01 -5.51
C LEU A 80 -6.58 3.75 -4.43
N LEU A 81 -6.32 2.74 -3.60
CA LEU A 81 -7.01 2.48 -2.34
C LEU A 81 -5.99 2.67 -1.20
N PRO A 82 -5.91 3.87 -0.60
CA PRO A 82 -4.89 4.17 0.40
C PRO A 82 -4.96 3.26 1.63
N PRO A 83 -3.83 2.93 2.26
CA PRO A 83 -3.81 2.29 3.57
C PRO A 83 -4.30 3.27 4.65
N ARG A 84 -4.70 2.73 5.80
CA ARG A 84 -5.18 3.54 6.95
C ARG A 84 -4.09 4.41 7.59
N GLN A 85 -2.83 3.95 7.56
CA GLN A 85 -1.73 4.66 8.21
C GLN A 85 -1.37 5.91 7.41
N ARG A 86 -1.40 7.07 8.07
CA ARG A 86 -1.30 8.40 7.42
C ARG A 86 -0.05 8.63 6.58
N GLN A 87 1.13 8.26 7.07
CA GLN A 87 2.39 8.44 6.34
C GLN A 87 2.47 7.52 5.13
N ALA A 88 2.08 6.25 5.27
CA ALA A 88 2.00 5.32 4.15
C ALA A 88 0.99 5.78 3.10
N ALA A 89 -0.15 6.32 3.53
CA ALA A 89 -1.16 6.86 2.63
C ALA A 89 -0.65 8.09 1.87
N ARG A 90 0.04 9.02 2.56
CA ARG A 90 0.68 10.19 1.94
C ARG A 90 1.75 9.81 0.93
N ALA A 91 2.57 8.81 1.25
CA ALA A 91 3.56 8.32 0.31
C ALA A 91 2.92 7.68 -0.92
N LEU A 92 1.84 6.91 -0.74
CA LEU A 92 1.09 6.34 -1.87
C LEU A 92 0.46 7.42 -2.74
N LEU A 93 -0.09 8.48 -2.14
CA LEU A 93 -0.62 9.64 -2.88
C LEU A 93 0.48 10.31 -3.70
N ALA A 94 1.64 10.57 -3.09
CA ALA A 94 2.76 11.20 -3.76
C ALA A 94 3.28 10.34 -4.94
N ARG A 95 3.45 9.03 -4.73
CA ARG A 95 3.79 8.06 -5.78
C ARG A 95 2.75 8.02 -6.90
N ALA A 96 1.46 8.13 -6.58
CA ALA A 96 0.41 8.17 -7.59
C ALA A 96 0.56 9.38 -8.53
N LEU A 97 0.95 10.55 -8.01
CA LEU A 97 1.25 11.71 -8.84
C LEU A 97 2.53 11.55 -9.66
N GLU A 98 3.53 10.80 -9.18
CA GLU A 98 4.75 10.52 -9.95
C GLU A 98 4.48 9.61 -11.13
N HIS A 99 3.57 8.65 -10.99
CA HIS A 99 3.18 7.74 -12.07
C HIS A 99 2.06 8.30 -12.97
N CYS A 100 1.52 9.47 -12.67
CA CYS A 100 0.50 10.09 -13.49
C CYS A 100 1.16 10.93 -14.61
N ALA A 101 0.69 10.74 -15.84
CA ALA A 101 1.14 11.53 -16.99
C ALA A 101 0.69 13.00 -16.86
N GLU A 102 1.33 13.88 -17.62
CA GLU A 102 0.79 15.22 -17.85
C GLU A 102 -0.62 15.11 -18.46
N ASP A 103 -1.55 15.96 -18.00
CA ASP A 103 -2.98 15.90 -18.32
C ASP A 103 -3.70 14.60 -17.88
N GLY A 104 -3.02 13.72 -17.16
CA GLY A 104 -3.61 12.55 -16.52
C GLY A 104 -4.41 12.91 -15.27
N GLN A 105 -5.07 11.91 -14.69
CA GLN A 105 -5.88 12.09 -13.48
C GLN A 105 -5.56 11.06 -12.40
N VAL A 106 -5.63 11.49 -11.14
CA VAL A 106 -5.49 10.61 -9.97
C VAL A 106 -6.84 10.46 -9.30
N LEU A 107 -7.21 9.23 -8.96
CA LEU A 107 -8.46 8.88 -8.27
C LEU A 107 -8.17 8.03 -7.03
N LEU A 108 -8.82 8.36 -5.92
CA LEU A 108 -8.79 7.55 -4.71
C LEU A 108 -10.19 7.31 -4.18
N ALA A 109 -10.33 6.25 -3.39
CA ALA A 109 -11.46 6.10 -2.50
C ALA A 109 -11.02 5.53 -1.15
N ALA A 110 -11.73 5.93 -0.09
CA ALA A 110 -11.52 5.41 1.25
C ALA A 110 -12.81 5.48 2.07
N ALA A 111 -12.90 4.66 3.11
CA ALA A 111 -13.97 4.75 4.09
C ALA A 111 -13.82 6.00 4.97
N ASN A 112 -14.93 6.58 5.42
CA ASN A 112 -14.91 7.82 6.20
C ASN A 112 -14.21 7.63 7.56
N ASP A 113 -14.37 6.47 8.18
CA ASP A 113 -13.70 6.06 9.43
C ASP A 113 -12.23 5.69 9.22
N GLU A 114 -11.80 5.51 7.97
CA GLU A 114 -10.40 5.35 7.55
C GLU A 114 -9.76 6.68 7.11
N GLY A 115 -10.40 7.81 7.39
CA GLY A 115 -9.80 9.13 7.16
C GLY A 115 -9.97 9.69 5.76
N ALA A 116 -11.00 9.30 5.01
CA ALA A 116 -11.23 9.76 3.64
C ALA A 116 -11.27 11.30 3.47
N ARG A 117 -11.73 12.05 4.49
CA ARG A 117 -11.69 13.52 4.47
C ARG A 117 -10.25 14.05 4.53
N SER A 118 -9.42 13.44 5.37
CA SER A 118 -7.99 13.81 5.47
C SER A 118 -7.25 13.48 4.19
N LEU A 119 -7.57 12.34 3.55
CA LEU A 119 -7.01 11.96 2.25
C LEU A 119 -7.42 12.93 1.13
N GLN A 120 -8.66 13.41 1.14
CA GLN A 120 -9.10 14.48 0.22
C GLN A 120 -8.24 15.74 0.40
N SER A 121 -8.05 16.19 1.65
CA SER A 121 -7.22 17.37 1.93
C SER A 121 -5.75 17.15 1.55
N ASP A 122 -5.20 15.96 1.83
CA ASP A 122 -3.82 15.62 1.48
C ASP A 122 -3.62 15.58 -0.05
N LEU A 123 -4.55 15.00 -0.82
CA LEU A 123 -4.50 15.02 -2.29
C LEU A 123 -4.64 16.45 -2.84
N ALA A 124 -5.48 17.29 -2.22
CA ALA A 124 -5.68 18.67 -2.67
C ALA A 124 -4.42 19.51 -2.46
N ALA A 125 -3.68 19.26 -1.38
CA ALA A 125 -2.39 19.90 -1.12
C ALA A 125 -1.31 19.53 -2.15
N LEU A 126 -1.40 18.34 -2.76
CA LEU A 126 -0.48 17.86 -3.78
C LEU A 126 -0.85 18.30 -5.20
N ALA A 127 -2.14 18.27 -5.54
CA ALA A 127 -2.64 18.33 -6.92
C ALA A 127 -3.59 19.50 -7.19
N GLY A 128 -3.95 20.30 -6.18
CA GLY A 128 -4.89 21.40 -6.30
C GLY A 128 -6.37 20.97 -6.20
N PRO A 129 -7.29 21.68 -6.87
CA PRO A 129 -8.73 21.45 -6.75
C PRO A 129 -9.18 20.03 -7.13
N LEU A 130 -10.12 19.48 -6.37
CA LEU A 130 -10.63 18.11 -6.52
C LEU A 130 -12.13 18.08 -6.70
N GLN A 131 -12.60 17.02 -7.33
CA GLN A 131 -14.00 16.61 -7.30
C GLN A 131 -14.15 15.42 -6.33
N ALA A 132 -15.35 15.28 -5.76
CA ALA A 132 -15.62 14.20 -4.80
C ALA A 132 -17.07 13.73 -4.85
N LEU A 133 -17.28 12.49 -4.45
CA LEU A 133 -18.59 11.92 -4.17
C LEU A 133 -18.56 11.11 -2.87
N THR A 134 -19.71 10.96 -2.21
CA THR A 134 -19.86 10.13 -1.02
C THR A 134 -20.97 9.12 -1.22
N LYS A 135 -20.68 7.84 -0.96
CA LYS A 135 -21.64 6.74 -1.03
C LYS A 135 -21.17 5.62 -0.09
N GLN A 136 -22.08 4.83 0.48
CA GLN A 136 -21.74 3.66 1.32
C GLN A 136 -20.70 3.95 2.43
N HIS A 137 -20.85 5.07 3.14
CA HIS A 137 -19.89 5.54 4.16
C HIS A 137 -18.44 5.70 3.67
N CYS A 138 -18.24 5.75 2.36
CA CYS A 138 -16.97 5.98 1.71
C CYS A 138 -17.02 7.27 0.88
N ARG A 139 -15.84 7.76 0.53
CA ARG A 139 -15.66 8.93 -0.31
C ARG A 139 -14.71 8.61 -1.44
N GLY A 140 -15.16 8.87 -2.67
CA GLY A 140 -14.35 8.85 -3.88
C GLY A 140 -13.93 10.27 -4.22
N VAL A 141 -12.66 10.46 -4.56
CA VAL A 141 -12.07 11.78 -4.84
C VAL A 141 -11.19 11.66 -6.06
N TRP A 142 -11.21 12.68 -6.92
CA TRP A 142 -10.33 12.71 -8.08
C TRP A 142 -9.89 14.11 -8.46
N THR A 143 -8.75 14.19 -9.12
CA THR A 143 -8.18 15.44 -9.62
C THR A 143 -8.84 15.86 -10.93
N ALA A 144 -8.82 17.16 -11.21
CA ALA A 144 -8.82 17.63 -12.60
C ALA A 144 -7.59 17.06 -13.35
N PRO A 145 -7.54 17.11 -14.69
CA PRO A 145 -6.31 16.82 -15.44
C PRO A 145 -5.12 17.56 -14.83
N LEU A 146 -4.05 16.83 -14.52
CA LEU A 146 -2.90 17.37 -13.80
C LEU A 146 -2.18 18.41 -14.68
N ARG A 147 -2.04 19.61 -14.13
CA ARG A 147 -1.27 20.71 -14.71
C ARG A 147 -0.09 21.05 -13.81
N ALA A 148 1.04 21.45 -14.40
CA ALA A 148 2.26 21.73 -13.66
C ALA A 148 2.08 22.85 -12.61
N GLU A 149 1.23 23.83 -12.88
CA GLU A 149 0.90 24.96 -11.99
C GLU A 149 0.23 24.55 -10.67
N HIS A 150 -0.47 23.42 -10.63
CA HIS A 150 -1.19 22.92 -9.45
C HIS A 150 -0.39 21.87 -8.68
N SER A 151 0.79 21.48 -9.16
CA SER A 151 1.60 20.42 -8.57
C SER A 151 2.57 20.94 -7.52
N ASN A 152 2.36 20.59 -6.25
CA ASN A 152 3.31 20.88 -5.19
C ASN A 152 4.47 19.86 -5.19
N ARG A 153 5.48 20.13 -6.02
CA ARG A 153 6.62 19.22 -6.22
C ARG A 153 7.45 18.98 -4.96
N ALA A 154 7.62 20.00 -4.12
CA ALA A 154 8.39 19.90 -2.88
C ALA A 154 7.68 18.97 -1.87
N LEU A 155 6.38 19.19 -1.65
CA LEU A 155 5.57 18.34 -0.77
C LEU A 155 5.48 16.91 -1.30
N ARG A 156 5.37 16.73 -2.62
CA ARG A 156 5.40 15.40 -3.25
C ARG A 156 6.71 14.68 -2.92
N ALA A 157 7.86 15.33 -3.10
CA ALA A 157 9.16 14.72 -2.80
C ALA A 157 9.28 14.37 -1.30
N GLU A 158 8.86 15.27 -0.41
CA GLU A 158 8.79 15.02 1.04
C GLU A 158 7.96 13.76 1.36
N TRP A 159 6.77 13.65 0.75
CA TRP A 159 5.87 12.55 1.04
C TRP A 159 6.29 11.23 0.40
N CYS A 160 6.93 11.23 -0.78
CA CYS A 160 7.54 10.04 -1.35
C CYS A 160 8.58 9.43 -0.40
N ALA A 161 9.39 10.27 0.26
CA ALA A 161 10.39 9.81 1.22
C ALA A 161 9.81 9.15 2.48
N LEU A 162 8.52 9.35 2.79
CA LEU A 162 7.87 8.74 3.95
C LEU A 162 7.76 7.20 3.85
N ASP A 163 7.88 6.62 2.66
CA ASP A 163 7.79 5.17 2.46
C ASP A 163 9.12 4.44 2.73
N ALA A 164 10.22 5.17 2.98
CA ALA A 164 11.53 4.56 3.17
C ALA A 164 11.59 3.72 4.46
N PRO A 165 12.26 2.55 4.44
CA PRO A 165 12.65 1.86 5.67
C PRO A 165 13.54 2.73 6.54
N ARG A 166 13.33 2.70 7.84
CA ARG A 166 14.11 3.46 8.84
C ARG A 166 14.00 2.83 10.21
N ASP A 167 14.95 3.13 11.08
CA ASP A 167 14.90 2.68 12.46
C ASP A 167 13.74 3.32 13.22
N ASN A 168 13.08 2.53 14.04
CA ASN A 168 12.11 2.97 15.03
C ASN A 168 12.79 3.25 16.38
N ASP A 169 12.03 3.78 17.34
CA ASP A 169 12.55 4.17 18.65
C ASP A 169 13.06 2.97 19.48
N ALA A 170 12.73 1.73 19.07
CA ALA A 170 13.20 0.50 19.68
C ALA A 170 14.47 -0.08 19.03
N GLY A 171 15.08 0.63 18.07
CA GLY A 171 16.33 0.21 17.41
C GLY A 171 16.16 -0.84 16.31
N PHE A 172 14.94 -1.08 15.84
CA PHE A 172 14.67 -1.98 14.71
C PHE A 172 14.34 -1.18 13.45
N CYS A 173 14.86 -1.61 12.31
CA CYS A 173 14.43 -1.11 11.02
C CYS A 173 12.97 -1.51 10.79
N SER A 174 12.13 -0.56 10.41
CA SER A 174 10.73 -0.78 10.04
C SER A 174 10.34 0.18 8.92
N ARG A 175 9.05 0.23 8.57
CA ARG A 175 8.53 1.07 7.48
C ARG A 175 7.10 1.52 7.77
N PRO A 176 6.74 2.81 7.56
CA PRO A 176 5.40 3.29 7.83
C PRO A 176 4.30 2.46 7.16
N GLY A 177 3.26 2.16 7.93
CA GLY A 177 2.12 1.36 7.47
C GLY A 177 2.27 -0.15 7.64
N LEU A 178 3.42 -0.64 8.11
CA LEU A 178 3.53 -1.98 8.67
C LEU A 178 2.87 -2.07 10.06
N PHE A 179 2.54 -3.28 10.50
CA PHE A 179 2.05 -3.52 11.85
C PHE A 179 3.10 -3.08 12.89
N ALA A 180 2.64 -2.33 13.90
CA ALA A 180 3.50 -1.73 14.93
C ALA A 180 4.79 -1.11 14.38
N TRP A 181 4.71 -0.38 13.25
CA TRP A 181 5.91 0.07 12.54
C TRP A 181 6.86 0.97 13.37
N ASP A 182 6.33 1.70 14.35
CA ASP A 182 7.06 2.70 15.14
C ASP A 182 7.47 2.22 16.53
N ARG A 183 7.15 0.98 16.91
CA ARG A 183 7.40 0.46 18.27
C ARG A 183 7.44 -1.05 18.30
N ILE A 184 7.92 -1.63 19.39
CA ILE A 184 7.67 -3.04 19.68
C ILE A 184 6.20 -3.19 20.10
N ASP A 185 5.48 -4.11 19.46
CA ASP A 185 4.13 -4.46 19.87
C ASP A 185 4.15 -5.15 21.25
N PRO A 186 3.31 -4.73 22.22
CA PRO A 186 3.29 -5.34 23.56
C PRO A 186 2.99 -6.85 23.54
N GLY A 187 2.15 -7.31 22.61
CA GLY A 187 1.85 -8.73 22.43
C GLY A 187 3.07 -9.51 21.94
N SER A 188 3.76 -8.99 20.92
CA SER A 188 5.02 -9.57 20.45
C SER A 188 6.10 -9.56 21.55
N GLN A 189 6.18 -8.49 22.35
CA GLN A 189 7.13 -8.40 23.47
C GLN A 189 6.84 -9.48 24.53
N LEU A 190 5.57 -9.65 24.91
CA LEU A 190 5.15 -10.67 25.86
C LEU A 190 5.48 -12.08 25.33
N LEU A 191 5.19 -12.34 24.06
CA LEU A 191 5.50 -13.62 23.44
C LEU A 191 7.01 -13.91 23.45
N ALA A 192 7.84 -12.94 23.05
CA ALA A 192 9.30 -13.07 23.08
C ALA A 192 9.84 -13.38 24.49
N ALA A 193 9.27 -12.75 25.53
CA ALA A 193 9.65 -13.01 26.91
C ALA A 193 9.37 -14.45 27.36
N GLN A 194 8.29 -15.05 26.83
CA GLN A 194 7.83 -16.41 27.16
C GLN A 194 8.44 -17.50 26.26
N LEU A 195 9.19 -17.15 25.21
CA LEU A 195 9.83 -18.16 24.34
C LEU A 195 10.77 -19.05 25.16
N PRO A 196 10.69 -20.39 25.04
CA PRO A 196 11.65 -21.26 25.70
C PRO A 196 13.00 -21.16 25.00
N ALA A 197 14.10 -21.22 25.76
CA ALA A 197 15.46 -21.23 25.18
C ALA A 197 15.82 -22.58 24.53
N THR A 198 14.91 -23.55 24.59
CA THR A 198 15.12 -24.93 24.13
C THR A 198 14.55 -25.21 22.73
N LEU A 199 14.03 -24.19 22.03
CA LEU A 199 13.64 -24.38 20.63
C LEU A 199 14.87 -24.74 19.81
N SER A 200 14.72 -25.73 18.92
CA SER A 200 15.82 -26.23 18.11
C SER A 200 15.35 -26.83 16.78
N GLY A 201 16.28 -26.98 15.84
CA GLY A 201 16.01 -27.43 14.48
C GLY A 201 15.43 -26.33 13.59
N ALA A 202 14.65 -26.73 12.58
CA ALA A 202 13.98 -25.83 11.67
C ALA A 202 12.67 -25.29 12.28
N VAL A 203 12.51 -23.97 12.28
CA VAL A 203 11.32 -23.28 12.82
C VAL A 203 10.74 -22.28 11.82
N ALA A 204 9.54 -21.77 12.10
CA ALA A 204 8.88 -20.76 11.27
C ALA A 204 8.28 -19.62 12.11
N ASP A 205 8.38 -18.39 11.61
CA ASP A 205 7.68 -17.21 12.10
C ASP A 205 6.53 -16.85 11.13
N LEU A 206 5.29 -16.98 11.58
CA LEU A 206 4.08 -16.82 10.77
C LEU A 206 3.48 -15.42 11.00
N GLY A 207 3.60 -14.54 10.01
CA GLY A 207 3.30 -13.13 10.17
C GLY A 207 4.49 -12.37 10.75
N ALA A 208 5.68 -12.63 10.21
CA ALA A 208 6.95 -12.17 10.76
C ALA A 208 7.07 -10.63 10.81
N GLY A 209 6.29 -9.90 10.02
CA GLY A 209 6.34 -8.45 9.94
C GLY A 209 7.74 -7.96 9.62
N TRP A 210 8.22 -6.97 10.38
CA TRP A 210 9.60 -6.48 10.28
C TRP A 210 10.61 -7.31 11.08
N GLY A 211 10.26 -8.52 11.54
CA GLY A 211 11.22 -9.53 12.03
C GLY A 211 11.57 -9.46 13.52
N TYR A 212 10.75 -8.81 14.35
CA TYR A 212 11.01 -8.71 15.80
C TYR A 212 11.12 -10.08 16.48
N LEU A 213 10.09 -10.93 16.33
CA LEU A 213 10.02 -12.24 16.99
C LEU A 213 11.11 -13.17 16.46
N SER A 214 11.30 -13.19 15.15
CA SER A 214 12.43 -13.85 14.50
C SER A 214 13.78 -13.47 15.12
N SER A 215 14.05 -12.17 15.31
CA SER A 215 15.30 -11.70 15.93
C SER A 215 15.44 -12.17 17.38
N GLN A 216 14.37 -12.10 18.17
CA GLN A 216 14.35 -12.57 19.56
C GLN A 216 14.56 -14.10 19.66
N LEU A 217 13.98 -14.86 18.73
CA LEU A 217 14.11 -16.30 18.66
C LEU A 217 15.56 -16.71 18.38
N LEU A 218 16.22 -16.10 17.40
CA LEU A 218 17.63 -16.38 17.07
C LEU A 218 18.58 -15.99 18.22
N GLN A 219 18.32 -14.90 18.92
CA GLN A 219 19.13 -14.49 20.08
C GLN A 219 19.00 -15.45 21.26
N ARG A 220 17.81 -16.04 21.45
CA ARG A 220 17.49 -16.83 22.65
C ARG A 220 17.71 -18.34 22.46
N CYS A 221 17.56 -18.84 21.24
CA CYS A 221 17.46 -20.28 20.96
C CYS A 221 18.64 -20.76 20.10
N ALA A 222 19.78 -21.05 20.73
CA ALA A 222 20.99 -21.48 20.03
C ALA A 222 20.86 -22.82 19.27
N GLY A 223 19.82 -23.61 19.55
CA GLY A 223 19.57 -24.87 18.87
C GLY A 223 18.85 -24.72 17.53
N VAL A 224 18.38 -23.52 17.17
CA VAL A 224 17.69 -23.26 15.90
C VAL A 224 18.70 -23.31 14.76
N THR A 225 18.46 -24.18 13.77
CA THR A 225 19.33 -24.36 12.61
C THR A 225 18.85 -23.61 11.40
N ASP A 226 17.53 -23.47 11.26
CA ASP A 226 16.86 -22.85 10.12
C ASP A 226 15.63 -22.07 10.61
N LEU A 227 15.37 -20.90 10.03
CA LEU A 227 14.22 -20.07 10.35
C LEU A 227 13.56 -19.57 9.06
N ASP A 228 12.34 -20.04 8.81
CA ASP A 228 11.49 -19.56 7.73
C ASP A 228 10.63 -18.37 8.19
N LEU A 229 10.63 -17.29 7.42
CA LEU A 229 9.80 -16.11 7.68
C LEU A 229 8.66 -16.05 6.67
N TYR A 230 7.44 -16.12 7.15
CA TYR A 230 6.24 -15.95 6.33
C TYR A 230 5.61 -14.58 6.61
N GLU A 231 5.46 -13.77 5.57
CA GLU A 231 4.82 -12.47 5.65
C GLU A 231 4.00 -12.22 4.37
N ALA A 232 2.81 -11.65 4.55
CA ALA A 232 1.87 -11.38 3.48
C ALA A 232 2.07 -9.99 2.87
N ASP A 233 2.56 -8.99 3.62
CA ASP A 233 2.94 -7.68 3.10
C ASP A 233 4.42 -7.67 2.67
N ALA A 234 4.65 -7.69 1.35
CA ALA A 234 6.00 -7.71 0.78
C ALA A 234 6.89 -6.55 1.28
N ARG A 235 6.30 -5.42 1.71
CA ARG A 235 7.03 -4.26 2.22
C ARG A 235 7.74 -4.54 3.54
N ALA A 236 7.31 -5.54 4.31
CA ALA A 236 7.91 -5.92 5.59
C ALA A 236 9.18 -6.77 5.42
N LEU A 237 9.33 -7.46 4.30
CA LEU A 237 10.45 -8.38 4.04
C LEU A 237 11.81 -7.66 3.99
N GLN A 238 11.86 -6.42 3.49
CA GLN A 238 13.11 -5.65 3.47
C GLN A 238 13.55 -5.25 4.90
N PRO A 239 12.71 -4.60 5.73
CA PRO A 239 13.01 -4.37 7.14
C PRO A 239 13.38 -5.65 7.91
N ALA A 240 12.65 -6.76 7.70
CA ALA A 240 12.95 -8.03 8.35
C ALA A 240 14.36 -8.53 8.03
N ARG A 241 14.77 -8.50 6.75
CA ARG A 241 16.14 -8.88 6.35
C ARG A 241 17.20 -7.98 6.98
N ILE A 242 16.95 -6.67 7.06
CA ILE A 242 17.88 -5.72 7.70
C ILE A 242 18.04 -6.06 9.18
N ASN A 243 16.94 -6.33 9.88
CA ASN A 243 16.98 -6.64 11.31
C ASN A 243 17.66 -7.96 11.62
N LEU A 244 17.42 -9.00 10.81
CA LEU A 244 18.05 -10.31 11.00
C LEU A 244 19.54 -10.34 10.65
N ALA A 245 20.03 -9.35 9.90
CA ALA A 245 21.45 -9.20 9.59
C ALA A 245 22.23 -8.39 10.65
N ARG A 246 21.56 -7.85 11.67
CA ARG A 246 22.17 -7.15 12.81
C ARG A 246 22.53 -8.12 13.92
#